data_AF-A0A0K3BKC8-F1
#
_entry.id   AF-A0A0K3BKC8-F1
#
_cell.length_a   1.000
_cell.length_b   1.000
_cell.length_c   1.000
_cell.angle_alpha   90.00
_cell.angle_beta   90.00
_cell.angle_gamma   90.00
#
_symmetry.space_group_name_H-M   'P 1'
#
loop_
_entity.id
_entity.type
_entity.pdbx_description
1 polymer ?
#
loop_
_entity_poly.entity_id
_entity_poly.type
_entity_poly.pdbx_seq_one_letter_code
_entity_poly.pdbx_strand_id
1 'polypeptide(L)'
;MDMRVTQVLTACAVLSLTACGQGSGSTGTTPGAAPPAAQSDRIDMARKYAPLVILGKDEQHKPIDATTFVDKSELRWNRDGACKDTEVDKDPTPQSLTDPNRYHQKKSSGAPSCDQSGRDYNTTEPTRPFDNAELGAQGYFLELRNEDDRKAGSASAPSYVQYVDGTDKNAGKTGYVYWFFYPWNQWTNPALGAGGNHEADWERVTVVVDKTTGPEAVVFTYHGHECRRNVTDVDMTDGRPTVYSAVGTHASYPVGDAKYQNKDLPPGLKDWDKLADSTSKTGEKWQIWGDLREAEREPWWGYAGGWGEVGGNFAVNGIDKAAEQDLQKRQTGPAGPSKHKNDQIRTEAFTDQPCQAPEGEQAKPSESGTPSATPAPEEPATGQKTKEGAIQRYQQALRALGKQDMATVCEIAAPAMKSANLPMTCPEAFQVTYSMLAPAKRQALQTVTVDPAKVRSKPSGEFEIPSTALQGSAKFAESDLGTQTMTYLNGNWFITDN
;
A
#
# COMPACT_ATOMS: atom_id res chain seq x y z
N MET A 1 1.08 -37.81 77.96
CA MET A 1 -0.06 -38.48 77.31
C MET A 1 -0.64 -37.47 76.34
N ASP A 2 0.07 -37.21 75.24
CA ASP A 2 0.01 -37.92 73.94
C ASP A 2 -1.19 -37.42 73.12
N MET A 3 -1.14 -37.18 71.81
CA MET A 3 -0.12 -37.30 70.76
C MET A 3 -0.61 -36.42 69.59
N ARG A 4 0.31 -35.98 68.73
CA ARG A 4 0.03 -35.32 67.44
C ARG A 4 -0.78 -36.23 66.51
N VAL A 5 -1.55 -35.64 65.59
CA VAL A 5 -1.91 -36.31 64.32
C VAL A 5 -1.70 -35.37 63.14
N THR A 6 -0.91 -35.86 62.21
CA THR A 6 -0.65 -35.33 60.87
C THR A 6 -1.40 -36.20 59.86
N GLN A 7 -1.58 -35.66 58.66
CA GLN A 7 -1.57 -36.32 57.35
C GLN A 7 -2.89 -36.64 56.62
N VAL A 8 -2.89 -36.04 55.43
CA VAL A 8 -3.69 -36.15 54.22
C VAL A 8 -3.52 -37.52 53.55
N LEU A 9 -4.57 -38.03 52.87
CA LEU A 9 -4.51 -38.66 51.53
C LEU A 9 -5.90 -39.14 51.04
N THR A 10 -6.32 -38.56 49.90
CA THR A 10 -6.85 -39.18 48.67
C THR A 10 -7.88 -40.32 48.69
N ALA A 11 -8.99 -40.13 47.96
CA ALA A 11 -9.69 -41.12 47.11
C ALA A 11 -10.69 -40.38 46.18
N CYS A 12 -10.57 -40.45 44.86
CA CYS A 12 -11.15 -41.47 43.95
C CYS A 12 -12.66 -41.70 44.11
N ALA A 13 -13.46 -41.33 43.10
CA ALA A 13 -14.11 -42.27 42.17
C ALA A 13 -15.33 -41.64 41.48
N VAL A 14 -15.40 -41.90 40.18
CA VAL A 14 -16.48 -41.59 39.24
C VAL A 14 -17.54 -42.71 39.30
N LEU A 15 -18.83 -42.38 39.15
CA LEU A 15 -19.81 -43.06 38.25
C LEU A 15 -21.27 -42.57 38.48
N SER A 16 -21.69 -41.66 37.59
CA SER A 16 -22.80 -41.79 36.62
C SER A 16 -24.29 -42.02 37.00
N LEU A 17 -25.11 -41.16 36.34
CA LEU A 17 -26.47 -41.34 35.76
C LEU A 17 -27.67 -41.25 36.76
N THR A 18 -28.81 -40.55 36.52
CA THR A 18 -29.41 -39.87 35.35
C THR A 18 -30.56 -38.93 35.79
N ALA A 19 -30.82 -37.89 34.98
CA ALA A 19 -32.12 -37.26 34.63
C ALA A 19 -32.99 -36.51 35.67
N CYS A 20 -33.19 -35.19 35.44
CA CYS A 20 -34.44 -34.55 34.97
C CYS A 20 -34.42 -33.02 35.16
N GLY A 21 -35.05 -32.28 34.23
CA GLY A 21 -35.74 -31.02 34.54
C GLY A 21 -35.06 -29.74 34.07
N GLN A 22 -35.49 -29.24 32.91
CA GLN A 22 -35.18 -27.91 32.37
C GLN A 22 -35.81 -26.80 33.22
N GLY A 23 -34.99 -25.81 33.58
CA GLY A 23 -35.39 -24.44 33.94
C GLY A 23 -34.88 -23.49 32.87
N SER A 24 -35.79 -22.84 32.17
CA SER A 24 -35.54 -21.91 31.07
C SER A 24 -34.91 -20.61 31.56
N GLY A 25 -33.64 -20.39 31.23
CA GLY A 25 -32.99 -19.09 31.21
C GLY A 25 -32.73 -18.70 29.76
N SER A 26 -33.57 -17.83 29.21
CA SER A 26 -33.40 -17.26 27.88
C SER A 26 -32.25 -16.24 27.92
N THR A 27 -31.06 -16.65 27.48
CA THR A 27 -30.07 -15.73 26.95
C THR A 27 -30.38 -15.54 25.47
N GLY A 28 -30.66 -14.31 25.06
CA GLY A 28 -30.87 -13.94 23.67
C GLY A 28 -29.61 -14.22 22.86
N THR A 29 -29.63 -15.31 22.10
CA THR A 29 -28.65 -15.60 21.06
C THR A 29 -29.06 -14.82 19.82
N THR A 30 -28.21 -13.91 19.38
CA THR A 30 -28.24 -13.31 18.04
C THR A 30 -28.20 -14.45 17.00
N PRO A 31 -29.14 -14.55 16.05
CA PRO A 31 -28.96 -15.41 14.88
C PRO A 31 -27.92 -14.73 13.97
N GLY A 32 -26.85 -15.34 13.47
CA GLY A 32 -26.41 -16.72 13.47
C GLY A 32 -25.35 -16.81 12.36
N ALA A 33 -24.14 -16.31 12.63
CA ALA A 33 -23.02 -16.49 11.70
C ALA A 33 -22.68 -17.99 11.63
N ALA A 34 -22.63 -18.55 10.43
CA ALA A 34 -22.10 -19.91 10.27
C ALA A 34 -20.66 -19.92 10.81
N PRO A 35 -20.27 -20.93 11.62
CA PRO A 35 -18.91 -21.01 12.12
C PRO A 35 -17.92 -21.11 10.95
N PRO A 36 -16.71 -20.50 11.06
CA PRO A 36 -15.67 -20.64 10.06
C PRO A 36 -15.45 -22.11 9.70
N ALA A 37 -15.17 -22.40 8.43
CA ALA A 37 -14.88 -23.77 8.03
C ALA A 37 -13.63 -24.29 8.76
N ALA A 38 -13.56 -25.61 8.94
CA ALA A 38 -12.38 -26.24 9.53
C ALA A 38 -11.12 -25.84 8.74
N GLN A 39 -10.07 -25.50 9.48
CA GLN A 39 -8.78 -25.04 8.94
C GLN A 39 -8.02 -26.22 8.29
N SER A 40 -7.15 -25.93 7.34
CA SER A 40 -6.30 -26.94 6.70
C SER A 40 -5.06 -27.28 7.52
N ASP A 41 -4.40 -28.39 7.21
CA ASP A 41 -3.15 -28.80 7.84
C ASP A 41 -2.00 -27.79 7.62
N ARG A 42 -2.14 -26.84 6.69
CA ARG A 42 -1.15 -25.77 6.47
C ARG A 42 -1.15 -24.73 7.60
N ILE A 43 -2.24 -24.63 8.37
CA ILE A 43 -2.40 -23.60 9.40
C ILE A 43 -1.35 -23.72 10.50
N ASP A 44 -0.88 -24.93 10.82
CA ASP A 44 0.14 -25.15 11.86
C ASP A 44 1.48 -24.54 11.46
N MET A 45 1.85 -24.67 10.19
CA MET A 45 3.05 -24.04 9.65
C MET A 45 2.90 -22.52 9.59
N ALA A 46 1.71 -22.01 9.25
CA ALA A 46 1.43 -20.58 9.34
C ALA A 46 1.56 -20.07 10.79
N ARG A 47 0.97 -20.75 11.77
CA ARG A 47 1.12 -20.39 13.19
C ARG A 47 2.57 -20.43 13.67
N LYS A 48 3.37 -21.39 13.16
CA LYS A 48 4.80 -21.48 13.46
C LYS A 48 5.57 -20.26 12.94
N TYR A 49 5.27 -19.78 11.74
CA TYR A 49 6.02 -18.70 11.09
C TYR A 49 5.42 -17.31 11.26
N ALA A 50 4.22 -17.21 11.84
CA ALA A 50 3.54 -15.96 12.09
C ALA A 50 4.43 -14.97 12.87
N PRO A 51 4.62 -13.73 12.37
CA PRO A 51 5.37 -12.71 13.08
C PRO A 51 4.65 -12.25 14.35
N LEU A 52 5.40 -11.63 15.24
CA LEU A 52 4.83 -10.76 16.26
C LEU A 52 4.55 -9.39 15.63
N VAL A 53 3.35 -8.86 15.81
CA VAL A 53 3.05 -7.47 15.44
C VAL A 53 3.12 -6.59 16.68
N ILE A 54 3.84 -5.48 16.61
CA ILE A 54 3.82 -4.42 17.61
C ILE A 54 3.05 -3.25 17.03
N LEU A 55 1.92 -2.92 17.67
CA LEU A 55 1.07 -1.80 17.26
C LEU A 55 1.77 -0.46 17.55
N GLY A 56 1.34 0.60 16.87
CA GLY A 56 1.72 1.96 17.25
C GLY A 56 1.45 2.23 18.73
N LYS A 57 2.35 2.95 19.41
CA LYS A 57 2.29 3.14 20.87
C LYS A 57 0.95 3.70 21.35
N ASP A 58 0.39 4.61 20.56
CA ASP A 58 -0.81 5.37 20.88
C ASP A 58 -1.99 4.96 19.97
N GLU A 59 -1.94 3.74 19.39
CA GLU A 59 -2.98 3.25 18.49
C GLU A 59 -4.33 3.10 19.22
N GLN A 60 -5.35 3.79 18.72
CA GLN A 60 -6.71 3.79 19.26
C GLN A 60 -7.64 2.86 18.47
N HIS A 61 -7.36 2.64 17.19
CA HIS A 61 -8.16 1.91 16.23
C HIS A 61 -7.56 0.52 16.02
N LYS A 62 -7.57 -0.29 17.08
CA LYS A 62 -6.94 -1.61 17.10
C LYS A 62 -7.61 -2.61 16.14
N PRO A 63 -6.94 -3.74 15.81
CA PRO A 63 -7.50 -4.72 14.89
C PRO A 63 -8.84 -5.31 15.39
N ILE A 64 -9.71 -5.72 14.47
CA ILE A 64 -11.04 -6.30 14.76
C ILE A 64 -11.28 -7.55 13.89
N ASP A 65 -12.19 -8.43 14.33
CA ASP A 65 -12.69 -9.51 13.46
C ASP A 65 -13.52 -8.92 12.32
N ALA A 66 -13.16 -9.23 11.08
CA ALA A 66 -13.88 -8.81 9.88
C ALA A 66 -15.36 -9.25 9.89
N THR A 67 -15.69 -10.39 10.52
CA THR A 67 -17.08 -10.80 10.72
C THR A 67 -17.82 -9.85 11.66
N THR A 68 -17.17 -9.45 12.76
CA THR A 68 -17.73 -8.48 13.71
C THR A 68 -17.92 -7.11 13.05
N PHE A 69 -17.03 -6.72 12.15
CA PHE A 69 -17.20 -5.50 11.36
C PHE A 69 -18.43 -5.59 10.44
N VAL A 70 -18.58 -6.68 9.68
CA VAL A 70 -19.79 -6.92 8.87
C VAL A 70 -21.05 -6.84 9.73
N ASP A 71 -21.06 -7.49 10.89
CA ASP A 71 -22.19 -7.48 11.83
C ASP A 71 -22.50 -6.08 12.39
N LYS A 72 -21.56 -5.13 12.33
CA LYS A 72 -21.71 -3.75 12.78
C LYS A 72 -22.02 -2.79 11.64
N SER A 73 -21.86 -3.23 10.40
CA SER A 73 -22.06 -2.41 9.21
C SER A 73 -23.46 -2.58 8.59
N GLU A 74 -23.79 -1.66 7.71
CA GLU A 74 -24.81 -1.81 6.67
C GLU A 74 -24.14 -1.92 5.30
N LEU A 75 -24.80 -2.57 4.35
CA LEU A 75 -24.37 -2.64 2.96
C LEU A 75 -25.02 -1.51 2.16
N ARG A 76 -24.21 -0.81 1.38
CA ARG A 76 -24.64 0.35 0.58
C ARG A 76 -24.09 0.28 -0.84
N TRP A 77 -24.65 1.12 -1.71
CA TRP A 77 -24.19 1.32 -3.07
C TRP A 77 -23.90 2.80 -3.32
N ASN A 78 -22.64 3.12 -3.61
CA ASN A 78 -22.18 4.47 -3.92
C ASN A 78 -22.68 4.89 -5.30
N ARG A 79 -23.27 6.09 -5.38
CA ARG A 79 -23.77 6.65 -6.66
C ARG A 79 -23.03 7.91 -7.06
N ASP A 80 -21.69 7.89 -7.01
CA ASP A 80 -20.78 8.94 -7.50
C ASP A 80 -20.85 10.31 -6.81
N GLY A 81 -21.45 10.37 -5.61
CA GLY A 81 -21.49 11.58 -4.76
C GLY A 81 -22.44 12.68 -5.24
N ALA A 82 -22.76 12.75 -6.54
CA ALA A 82 -23.78 13.65 -7.07
C ALA A 82 -25.19 13.08 -6.86
N CYS A 83 -25.33 11.76 -6.82
CA CYS A 83 -26.55 11.06 -6.45
C CYS A 83 -26.39 10.47 -5.03
N LYS A 84 -27.43 10.59 -4.20
CA LYS A 84 -27.43 10.06 -2.81
C LYS A 84 -27.15 8.55 -2.79
N ASP A 85 -26.33 8.00 -1.93
CA ASP A 85 -26.14 6.54 -1.91
C ASP A 85 -27.43 5.74 -1.64
N THR A 86 -27.45 4.50 -2.13
CA THR A 86 -28.54 3.55 -1.90
C THR A 86 -28.20 2.68 -0.69
N GLU A 87 -29.08 2.63 0.29
CA GLU A 87 -29.07 1.61 1.35
C GLU A 87 -29.53 0.27 0.75
N VAL A 88 -28.69 -0.76 0.78
CA VAL A 88 -28.95 -2.05 0.15
C VAL A 88 -29.43 -3.08 1.18
N ASP A 89 -28.75 -3.16 2.33
CA ASP A 89 -29.14 -4.01 3.44
C ASP A 89 -28.66 -3.39 4.77
N LYS A 90 -29.55 -3.24 5.74
CA LYS A 90 -29.22 -2.68 7.06
C LYS A 90 -28.48 -3.65 7.97
N ASP A 91 -28.62 -4.94 7.71
CA ASP A 91 -28.13 -6.02 8.55
C ASP A 91 -27.52 -7.13 7.67
N PRO A 92 -26.50 -6.83 6.84
CA PRO A 92 -25.85 -7.85 6.03
C PRO A 92 -25.19 -8.89 6.93
N THR A 93 -25.15 -10.13 6.44
CA THR A 93 -24.34 -11.19 7.05
C THR A 93 -23.21 -11.54 6.08
N PRO A 94 -22.09 -12.13 6.56
CA PRO A 94 -21.04 -12.61 5.66
C PRO A 94 -21.57 -13.54 4.54
N GLN A 95 -22.57 -14.38 4.85
CA GLN A 95 -23.20 -15.27 3.88
C GLN A 95 -24.06 -14.52 2.86
N SER A 96 -24.75 -13.45 3.27
CA SER A 96 -25.54 -12.65 2.33
C SER A 96 -24.62 -11.87 1.37
N LEU A 97 -23.48 -11.38 1.85
CA LEU A 97 -22.48 -10.68 1.05
C LEU A 97 -21.82 -11.57 -0.01
N THR A 98 -21.73 -12.88 0.26
CA THR A 98 -21.05 -13.86 -0.60
C THR A 98 -22.00 -14.64 -1.52
N ASP A 99 -23.32 -14.44 -1.41
CA ASP A 99 -24.31 -15.00 -2.34
C ASP A 99 -24.47 -14.10 -3.58
N PRO A 100 -24.02 -14.53 -4.77
CA PRO A 100 -24.11 -13.72 -6.00
C PRO A 100 -25.56 -13.46 -6.45
N ASN A 101 -26.55 -14.16 -5.88
CA ASN A 101 -27.95 -13.98 -6.24
C ASN A 101 -28.69 -13.00 -5.32
N ARG A 102 -28.07 -12.60 -4.20
CA ARG A 102 -28.77 -11.89 -3.12
C ARG A 102 -28.99 -10.40 -3.39
N TYR A 103 -27.94 -9.71 -3.84
CA TYR A 103 -27.93 -8.26 -4.04
C TYR A 103 -27.54 -7.92 -5.47
N HIS A 104 -28.32 -7.05 -6.11
CA HIS A 104 -28.11 -6.60 -7.48
C HIS A 104 -28.35 -5.10 -7.56
N GLN A 105 -27.39 -4.39 -8.15
CA GLN A 105 -27.47 -2.94 -8.38
C GLN A 105 -27.03 -2.63 -9.80
N LYS A 106 -27.57 -1.55 -10.34
CA LYS A 106 -27.20 -1.02 -11.66
C LYS A 106 -26.48 0.29 -11.53
N LYS A 107 -25.62 0.56 -12.50
CA LYS A 107 -24.95 1.85 -12.60
C LYS A 107 -25.98 2.97 -12.78
N SER A 108 -25.79 4.05 -12.03
CA SER A 108 -26.60 5.25 -12.13
C SER A 108 -25.99 6.21 -13.14
N SER A 109 -26.82 6.92 -13.90
CA SER A 109 -26.38 8.12 -14.60
C SER A 109 -25.99 9.20 -13.58
N GLY A 110 -25.14 10.16 -13.96
CA GLY A 110 -24.88 11.31 -13.11
C GLY A 110 -26.11 12.19 -12.87
N ALA A 111 -26.00 13.13 -11.94
CA ALA A 111 -27.02 14.13 -11.68
C ALA A 111 -27.34 14.98 -12.94
N PRO A 112 -28.59 15.46 -13.13
CA PRO A 112 -29.69 15.39 -12.18
C PRO A 112 -30.58 14.14 -12.29
N SER A 113 -30.44 13.33 -13.34
CA SER A 113 -31.39 12.23 -13.59
C SER A 113 -31.22 11.07 -12.62
N CYS A 114 -29.98 10.73 -12.25
CA CYS A 114 -29.69 9.62 -11.33
C CYS A 114 -30.39 8.29 -11.72
N ASP A 115 -30.65 8.10 -13.02
CA ASP A 115 -31.37 6.95 -13.55
C ASP A 115 -30.47 5.73 -13.58
N GLN A 116 -30.98 4.59 -13.11
CA GLN A 116 -30.26 3.33 -13.11
C GLN A 116 -30.44 2.58 -14.43
N SER A 117 -29.34 2.20 -15.08
CA SER A 117 -29.37 1.49 -16.36
C SER A 117 -28.18 0.55 -16.54
N GLY A 118 -28.21 -0.26 -17.61
CA GLY A 118 -27.18 -1.26 -17.88
C GLY A 118 -27.43 -2.60 -17.20
N ARG A 119 -26.36 -3.39 -17.08
CA ARG A 119 -26.39 -4.71 -16.43
C ARG A 119 -26.43 -4.58 -14.90
N ASP A 120 -26.86 -5.65 -14.26
CA ASP A 120 -26.78 -5.81 -12.81
C ASP A 120 -25.35 -6.20 -12.38
N TYR A 121 -24.96 -5.73 -11.21
CA TYR A 121 -23.73 -6.08 -10.49
C TYR A 121 -24.10 -6.65 -9.12
N ASN A 122 -23.44 -7.75 -8.74
CA ASN A 122 -23.58 -8.35 -7.41
C ASN A 122 -22.33 -8.12 -6.53
N THR A 123 -22.47 -8.39 -5.23
CA THR A 123 -21.44 -8.15 -4.21
C THR A 123 -20.20 -9.06 -4.33
N THR A 124 -20.23 -10.08 -5.18
CA THR A 124 -19.08 -10.98 -5.43
C THR A 124 -18.25 -10.61 -6.67
N GLU A 125 -18.72 -9.63 -7.44
CA GLU A 125 -17.99 -8.98 -8.53
C GLU A 125 -17.11 -7.85 -8.00
N PRO A 126 -15.98 -7.53 -8.69
CA PRO A 126 -15.10 -6.43 -8.31
C PRO A 126 -15.83 -5.09 -8.46
N THR A 127 -16.49 -4.70 -7.37
CA THR A 127 -17.44 -3.58 -7.31
C THR A 127 -17.03 -2.57 -6.25
N ARG A 128 -15.82 -2.69 -5.68
CA ARG A 128 -15.26 -1.64 -4.83
C ARG A 128 -15.22 -0.31 -5.62
N PRO A 129 -15.78 0.78 -5.07
CA PRO A 129 -15.64 2.13 -5.61
C PRO A 129 -14.21 2.44 -6.06
N PHE A 130 -14.07 3.05 -7.23
CA PHE A 130 -12.81 3.48 -7.86
C PHE A 130 -11.85 2.38 -8.35
N ASP A 131 -12.18 1.09 -8.18
CA ASP A 131 -11.34 -0.02 -8.69
C ASP A 131 -11.85 -0.64 -10.00
N ASN A 132 -13.08 -0.32 -10.38
CA ASN A 132 -13.69 -0.84 -11.59
C ASN A 132 -13.87 0.27 -12.63
N ALA A 133 -13.19 0.14 -13.78
CA ALA A 133 -13.25 1.13 -14.86
C ALA A 133 -14.66 1.35 -15.43
N GLU A 134 -15.52 0.31 -15.40
CA GLU A 134 -16.91 0.40 -15.84
C GLU A 134 -17.76 1.19 -14.85
N LEU A 135 -17.52 1.02 -13.54
CA LEU A 135 -18.31 1.65 -12.48
C LEU A 135 -17.79 3.04 -12.05
N GLY A 136 -16.49 3.30 -12.24
CA GLY A 136 -15.85 4.51 -11.74
C GLY A 136 -15.96 4.59 -10.22
N ALA A 137 -16.50 5.68 -9.70
CA ALA A 137 -16.74 5.85 -8.26
C ALA A 137 -17.86 4.93 -7.72
N GLN A 138 -18.76 4.42 -8.56
CA GLN A 138 -19.92 3.67 -8.09
C GLN A 138 -19.55 2.25 -7.64
N GLY A 139 -20.33 1.66 -6.74
CA GLY A 139 -20.00 0.34 -6.24
C GLY A 139 -20.59 -0.01 -4.88
N TYR A 140 -20.49 -1.28 -4.48
CA TYR A 140 -20.88 -1.72 -3.14
C TYR A 140 -19.83 -1.32 -2.11
N PHE A 141 -20.28 -0.95 -0.91
CA PHE A 141 -19.41 -0.75 0.25
C PHE A 141 -20.14 -1.05 1.55
N LEU A 142 -19.37 -1.32 2.62
CA LEU A 142 -19.87 -1.45 3.99
C LEU A 142 -19.71 -0.13 4.74
N GLU A 143 -20.67 0.28 5.55
CA GLU A 143 -20.58 1.47 6.40
C GLU A 143 -20.93 1.08 7.85
N LEU A 144 -20.08 1.38 8.83
CA LEU A 144 -20.38 1.14 10.24
C LEU A 144 -21.60 1.97 10.63
N ARG A 145 -22.53 1.32 11.33
CA ARG A 145 -23.75 1.99 11.80
C ARG A 145 -23.51 2.94 12.96
N ASN A 146 -22.37 2.79 13.65
CA ASN A 146 -21.97 3.62 14.76
C ASN A 146 -20.47 3.92 14.69
N GLU A 147 -20.11 5.21 14.70
CA GLU A 147 -18.71 5.65 14.68
C GLU A 147 -17.90 5.18 15.89
N ASP A 148 -18.54 4.92 17.04
CA ASP A 148 -17.84 4.39 18.22
C ASP A 148 -17.22 3.00 17.95
N ASP A 149 -17.77 2.26 16.99
CA ASP A 149 -17.25 0.94 16.60
C ASP A 149 -15.90 1.02 15.88
N ARG A 150 -15.48 2.22 15.45
CA ARG A 150 -14.10 2.50 15.00
C ARG A 150 -13.05 2.20 16.07
N LYS A 151 -13.45 2.03 17.34
CA LYS A 151 -12.56 1.71 18.48
C LYS A 151 -12.87 0.36 19.13
N ALA A 152 -13.70 -0.48 18.51
CA ALA A 152 -14.14 -1.75 19.09
C ALA A 152 -13.08 -2.88 19.02
N GLY A 153 -11.94 -2.63 18.39
CA GLY A 153 -10.87 -3.63 18.20
C GLY A 153 -9.97 -3.88 19.42
N SER A 154 -9.12 -4.90 19.31
CA SER A 154 -8.12 -5.26 20.32
C SER A 154 -6.93 -6.03 19.72
N ALA A 155 -5.81 -6.07 20.43
CA ALA A 155 -4.67 -6.95 20.09
C ALA A 155 -4.93 -8.45 20.40
N SER A 156 -6.20 -8.84 20.56
CA SER A 156 -6.64 -10.24 20.59
C SER A 156 -7.53 -10.62 19.41
N ALA A 157 -7.79 -9.67 18.50
CA ALA A 157 -8.55 -9.93 17.28
C ALA A 157 -7.87 -10.99 16.40
N PRO A 158 -8.66 -11.71 15.58
CA PRO A 158 -8.11 -12.67 14.66
C PRO A 158 -7.22 -11.99 13.62
N SER A 159 -6.24 -12.76 13.14
CA SER A 159 -5.53 -12.46 11.90
C SER A 159 -5.85 -13.53 10.87
N TYR A 160 -5.64 -13.20 9.60
CA TYR A 160 -5.97 -14.11 8.51
C TYR A 160 -4.74 -14.48 7.71
N VAL A 161 -4.67 -15.71 7.18
CA VAL A 161 -3.56 -16.15 6.32
C VAL A 161 -4.06 -16.58 4.95
N GLN A 162 -3.34 -16.14 3.92
CA GLN A 162 -3.41 -16.69 2.57
C GLN A 162 -2.04 -17.30 2.21
N TYR A 163 -2.06 -18.39 1.43
CA TYR A 163 -0.83 -19.07 1.00
C TYR A 163 -0.54 -18.81 -0.46
N VAL A 164 0.70 -18.44 -0.76
CA VAL A 164 1.18 -18.29 -2.13
C VAL A 164 2.33 -19.27 -2.34
N ASP A 165 2.11 -20.32 -3.12
CA ASP A 165 3.18 -21.24 -3.50
C ASP A 165 3.97 -20.65 -4.68
N GLY A 166 5.29 -20.56 -4.49
CA GLY A 166 6.19 -19.94 -5.45
C GLY A 166 6.37 -20.79 -6.71
N THR A 167 6.50 -20.10 -7.84
CA THR A 167 6.80 -20.69 -9.16
C THR A 167 8.15 -20.18 -9.66
N ASP A 168 8.69 -20.83 -10.69
CA ASP A 168 9.89 -20.39 -11.39
C ASP A 168 11.09 -20.18 -10.44
N LYS A 169 11.64 -18.96 -10.35
CA LYS A 169 12.75 -18.62 -9.45
C LYS A 169 12.42 -18.81 -7.95
N ASN A 170 11.14 -18.86 -7.61
CA ASN A 170 10.63 -19.05 -6.26
C ASN A 170 10.08 -20.47 -6.02
N ALA A 171 10.28 -21.40 -6.98
CA ALA A 171 9.87 -22.80 -6.81
C ALA A 171 10.49 -23.39 -5.53
N GLY A 172 9.66 -24.11 -4.76
CA GLY A 172 10.08 -24.65 -3.45
C GLY A 172 9.85 -23.70 -2.28
N LYS A 173 9.38 -22.48 -2.52
CA LYS A 173 9.02 -21.51 -1.47
C LYS A 173 7.51 -21.38 -1.31
N THR A 174 7.09 -20.95 -0.12
CA THR A 174 5.72 -20.55 0.19
C THR A 174 5.76 -19.19 0.87
N GLY A 175 5.02 -18.23 0.32
CA GLY A 175 4.67 -16.98 0.99
C GLY A 175 3.46 -17.21 1.88
N TYR A 176 3.62 -16.97 3.18
CA TYR A 176 2.53 -16.93 4.15
C TYR A 176 2.12 -15.47 4.33
N VAL A 177 1.03 -15.07 3.67
CA VAL A 177 0.52 -13.70 3.65
C VAL A 177 -0.43 -13.53 4.82
N TYR A 178 0.01 -12.84 5.87
CA TYR A 178 -0.79 -12.53 7.04
C TYR A 178 -1.50 -11.19 6.82
N TRP A 179 -2.81 -11.20 6.97
CA TRP A 179 -3.69 -10.06 6.82
C TRP A 179 -4.21 -9.59 8.17
N PHE A 180 -4.29 -8.27 8.31
CA PHE A 180 -4.76 -7.57 9.49
C PHE A 180 -5.93 -6.69 9.10
N PHE A 181 -6.96 -6.66 9.93
CA PHE A 181 -8.14 -5.85 9.67
C PHE A 181 -8.36 -4.86 10.79
N TYR A 182 -8.39 -3.58 10.46
CA TYR A 182 -8.66 -2.49 11.39
C TYR A 182 -10.00 -1.83 11.03
N PRO A 183 -10.82 -1.42 12.00
CA PRO A 183 -12.11 -0.80 11.71
C PRO A 183 -11.98 0.64 11.18
N TRP A 184 -10.84 1.30 11.36
CA TRP A 184 -10.65 2.70 10.97
C TRP A 184 -9.18 3.04 10.80
N ASN A 185 -8.85 3.67 9.67
CA ASN A 185 -7.58 4.29 9.37
C ASN A 185 -7.61 5.79 9.69
N GLN A 186 -6.76 6.24 10.60
CA GLN A 186 -6.67 7.65 11.00
C GLN A 186 -5.38 8.29 10.49
N TRP A 187 -5.33 8.55 9.18
CA TRP A 187 -4.22 9.23 8.53
C TRP A 187 -4.46 10.75 8.35
N THR A 188 -4.51 11.52 9.46
CA THR A 188 -4.68 12.99 9.42
C THR A 188 -3.51 13.77 10.01
N ASN A 189 -3.05 14.82 9.31
CA ASN A 189 -2.38 15.96 9.93
C ASN A 189 -3.46 16.96 10.43
N PRO A 190 -3.53 17.26 11.74
CA PRO A 190 -4.60 18.07 12.34
C PRO A 190 -4.68 19.53 11.86
N ALA A 191 -3.69 20.02 11.10
CA ALA A 191 -3.66 21.43 10.69
C ALA A 191 -4.57 21.78 9.48
N LEU A 192 -4.99 20.82 8.65
CA LEU A 192 -5.63 21.14 7.35
C LEU A 192 -6.75 20.18 6.89
N GLY A 193 -7.08 19.13 7.64
CA GLY A 193 -8.21 18.23 7.31
C GLY A 193 -8.10 17.44 6.01
N ALA A 194 -6.96 17.53 5.30
CA ALA A 194 -6.62 16.71 4.14
C ALA A 194 -5.80 15.50 4.62
N GLY A 195 -6.42 14.33 4.66
CA GLY A 195 -5.82 13.07 5.07
C GLY A 195 -6.55 11.89 4.43
N GLY A 196 -5.88 10.74 4.33
CA GLY A 196 -6.48 9.50 3.81
C GLY A 196 -7.18 8.72 4.90
N ASN A 197 -7.97 9.39 5.75
CA ASN A 197 -8.80 8.66 6.70
C ASN A 197 -9.83 7.84 5.94
N HIS A 198 -10.08 6.63 6.42
CA HIS A 198 -11.13 5.78 5.88
C HIS A 198 -11.54 4.75 6.94
N GLU A 199 -12.81 4.40 6.94
CA GLU A 199 -13.26 3.21 7.60
C GLU A 199 -12.74 1.96 6.92
N ALA A 200 -12.52 0.95 7.74
CA ALA A 200 -11.90 -0.31 7.40
C ALA A 200 -10.51 -0.20 6.78
N ASP A 201 -9.60 -1.04 7.23
CA ASP A 201 -8.25 -1.06 6.69
C ASP A 201 -7.71 -2.48 6.68
N TRP A 202 -7.23 -2.88 5.50
CA TRP A 202 -6.66 -4.20 5.26
C TRP A 202 -5.17 -4.06 5.03
N GLU A 203 -4.41 -4.46 6.03
CA GLU A 203 -2.96 -4.48 6.00
C GLU A 203 -2.43 -5.89 5.86
N ARG A 204 -1.18 -6.02 5.39
CA ARG A 204 -0.54 -7.35 5.31
C ARG A 204 0.97 -7.34 5.49
N VAL A 205 1.47 -8.52 5.83
CA VAL A 205 2.89 -8.87 5.79
C VAL A 205 3.03 -10.31 5.25
N THR A 206 4.07 -10.59 4.48
CA THR A 206 4.35 -11.95 4.00
C THR A 206 5.63 -12.48 4.63
N VAL A 207 5.58 -13.68 5.21
CA VAL A 207 6.79 -14.42 5.55
C VAL A 207 7.08 -15.40 4.43
N VAL A 208 8.22 -15.23 3.77
CA VAL A 208 8.68 -16.10 2.69
C VAL A 208 9.49 -17.24 3.29
N VAL A 209 9.03 -18.47 3.05
CA VAL A 209 9.62 -19.68 3.64
C VAL A 209 10.05 -20.61 2.53
N ASP A 210 11.32 -20.98 2.56
CA ASP A 210 11.83 -22.09 1.79
C ASP A 210 11.48 -23.41 2.48
N LYS A 211 10.95 -24.39 1.73
CA LYS A 211 10.50 -25.67 2.29
C LYS A 211 11.63 -26.51 2.89
N THR A 212 12.89 -26.22 2.54
CA THR A 212 14.08 -26.94 3.00
C THR A 212 14.83 -26.21 4.12
N THR A 213 14.94 -24.89 4.05
CA THR A 213 15.76 -24.10 4.99
C THR A 213 14.95 -23.28 5.99
N GLY A 214 13.63 -23.13 5.80
CA GLY A 214 12.75 -22.35 6.68
C GLY A 214 12.58 -20.90 6.22
N PRO A 215 12.20 -19.98 7.13
CA PRO A 215 11.99 -18.57 6.79
C PRO A 215 13.26 -17.93 6.21
N GLU A 216 13.15 -17.24 5.08
CA GLU A 216 14.27 -16.54 4.44
C GLU A 216 14.10 -15.02 4.43
N ALA A 217 12.87 -14.53 4.39
CA ALA A 217 12.57 -13.11 4.28
C ALA A 217 11.20 -12.75 4.81
N VAL A 218 11.03 -11.47 5.07
CA VAL A 218 9.75 -10.83 5.37
C VAL A 218 9.51 -9.75 4.33
N VAL A 219 8.34 -9.78 3.71
CA VAL A 219 7.84 -8.73 2.82
C VAL A 219 6.83 -7.89 3.59
N PHE A 220 7.14 -6.61 3.73
CA PHE A 220 6.34 -5.60 4.40
C PHE A 220 5.51 -4.85 3.36
N THR A 221 4.27 -4.49 3.69
CA THR A 221 3.38 -3.73 2.81
C THR A 221 2.99 -2.41 3.47
N TYR A 222 2.95 -1.34 2.68
CA TYR A 222 2.56 -0.01 3.11
C TYR A 222 1.97 0.75 1.91
N HIS A 223 0.81 1.38 2.06
CA HIS A 223 0.25 2.35 1.08
C HIS A 223 0.17 1.86 -0.38
N GLY A 224 0.01 0.55 -0.61
CA GLY A 224 0.00 -0.05 -1.96
C GLY A 224 1.37 -0.43 -2.52
N HIS A 225 2.42 -0.33 -1.71
CA HIS A 225 3.78 -0.74 -1.99
C HIS A 225 4.21 -1.90 -1.10
N GLU A 226 5.20 -2.62 -1.56
CA GLU A 226 5.80 -3.72 -0.84
C GLU A 226 7.33 -3.64 -0.86
N CYS A 227 7.96 -4.15 0.19
CA CYS A 227 9.39 -4.23 0.29
C CYS A 227 9.86 -5.44 1.09
N ARG A 228 11.07 -5.91 0.79
CA ARG A 228 11.68 -7.12 1.32
C ARG A 228 12.82 -6.79 2.27
N ARG A 229 12.91 -7.56 3.36
CA ARG A 229 14.11 -7.73 4.19
C ARG A 229 14.42 -9.22 4.33
N ASN A 230 15.71 -9.57 4.34
CA ASN A 230 16.09 -10.92 4.76
C ASN A 230 15.66 -11.11 6.22
N VAL A 231 15.28 -12.33 6.58
CA VAL A 231 14.82 -12.61 7.94
C VAL A 231 15.89 -12.31 9.00
N THR A 232 17.17 -12.39 8.62
CA THR A 232 18.33 -12.04 9.47
C THR A 232 18.46 -10.56 9.76
N ASP A 233 17.81 -9.71 8.95
CA ASP A 233 17.87 -8.26 9.03
C ASP A 233 16.59 -7.67 9.65
N VAL A 234 15.72 -8.52 10.20
CA VAL A 234 14.47 -8.16 10.87
C VAL A 234 14.61 -8.40 12.37
N ASP A 235 14.05 -7.49 13.17
CA ASP A 235 14.01 -7.63 14.62
C ASP A 235 13.32 -8.94 15.03
N MET A 236 13.92 -9.68 15.96
CA MET A 236 13.37 -10.96 16.44
C MET A 236 12.88 -10.82 17.88
N THR A 237 11.64 -11.25 18.13
CA THR A 237 11.07 -11.36 19.47
C THR A 237 10.61 -12.79 19.70
N ASP A 238 11.15 -13.44 20.74
CA ASP A 238 10.82 -14.83 21.10
C ASP A 238 10.96 -15.82 19.92
N GLY A 239 12.00 -15.61 19.09
CA GLY A 239 12.29 -16.45 17.92
C GLY A 239 11.39 -16.22 16.71
N ARG A 240 10.58 -15.15 16.71
CA ARG A 240 9.68 -14.77 15.60
C ARG A 240 10.08 -13.42 15.02
N PRO A 241 9.94 -13.21 13.70
CA PRO A 241 10.10 -11.89 13.11
C PRO A 241 9.14 -10.89 13.74
N THR A 242 9.61 -9.68 13.96
CA THR A 242 8.84 -8.57 14.53
C THR A 242 8.44 -7.63 13.41
N VAL A 243 7.17 -7.27 13.38
CA VAL A 243 6.58 -6.31 12.43
C VAL A 243 6.06 -5.14 13.24
N TYR A 244 6.33 -3.92 12.78
CA TYR A 244 5.86 -2.71 13.43
C TYR A 244 4.75 -2.09 12.61
N SER A 245 3.55 -2.03 13.17
CA SER A 245 2.42 -1.36 12.53
C SER A 245 2.48 0.14 12.88
N ALA A 246 2.41 0.97 11.86
CA ALA A 246 2.42 2.42 12.03
C ALA A 246 1.14 2.90 12.74
N VAL A 247 1.28 3.90 13.62
CA VAL A 247 0.12 4.51 14.29
C VAL A 247 -0.76 5.23 13.28
N GLY A 248 -2.07 4.97 13.33
CA GLY A 248 -3.10 5.58 12.50
C GLY A 248 -3.19 5.01 11.09
N THR A 249 -2.06 4.79 10.40
CA THR A 249 -2.03 4.26 9.02
C THR A 249 -1.98 2.74 8.92
N HIS A 250 -1.63 2.08 10.02
CA HIS A 250 -1.45 0.63 10.17
C HIS A 250 -0.40 -0.05 9.30
N ALA A 251 0.14 0.63 8.29
CA ALA A 251 1.19 0.18 7.40
C ALA A 251 2.29 -0.60 8.14
N SER A 252 2.73 -1.69 7.53
CA SER A 252 3.65 -2.65 8.15
C SER A 252 5.10 -2.29 7.82
N TYR A 253 5.95 -2.19 8.83
CA TYR A 253 7.35 -1.78 8.68
C TYR A 253 8.35 -2.68 9.42
N PRO A 254 9.61 -2.75 8.93
CA PRO A 254 10.65 -3.59 9.52
C PRO A 254 11.32 -3.00 10.76
N VAL A 255 11.22 -1.67 10.99
CA VAL A 255 11.92 -0.99 12.09
C VAL A 255 10.93 -0.24 12.97
N GLY A 256 11.06 -0.44 14.28
CA GLY A 256 10.31 0.26 15.31
C GLY A 256 11.04 1.51 15.80
N ASP A 257 10.30 2.44 16.43
CA ASP A 257 10.78 3.77 16.84
C ASP A 257 11.33 4.58 15.65
N ALA A 258 10.70 4.43 14.48
CA ALA A 258 11.13 4.99 13.20
C ALA A 258 10.05 5.85 12.56
N LYS A 259 10.48 6.70 11.60
CA LYS A 259 9.60 7.47 10.73
C LYS A 259 9.83 7.13 9.27
N TYR A 260 8.74 7.01 8.51
CA TYR A 260 8.78 6.70 7.09
C TYR A 260 7.97 7.73 6.30
N GLN A 261 8.62 8.43 5.36
CA GLN A 261 7.93 9.37 4.48
C GLN A 261 7.01 8.63 3.52
N ASN A 262 5.75 9.06 3.43
CA ASN A 262 4.85 8.60 2.38
C ASN A 262 5.03 9.50 1.15
N LYS A 263 5.65 8.95 0.09
CA LYS A 263 6.00 9.72 -1.12
C LYS A 263 4.91 9.70 -2.18
N ASP A 264 3.80 8.99 -1.93
CA ASP A 264 2.79 8.67 -2.94
C ASP A 264 1.61 9.63 -2.94
N LEU A 265 1.62 10.67 -2.09
CA LEU A 265 0.64 11.74 -2.14
C LEU A 265 0.97 12.78 -3.24
N PRO A 266 -0.06 13.38 -3.88
CA PRO A 266 0.16 14.36 -4.94
C PRO A 266 1.01 15.56 -4.46
N PRO A 267 2.10 15.91 -5.17
CA PRO A 267 2.92 17.07 -4.81
C PRO A 267 2.12 18.37 -4.98
N GLY A 268 1.95 19.15 -3.91
CA GLY A 268 1.22 20.42 -3.94
C GLY A 268 0.31 20.67 -2.73
N LEU A 269 0.04 19.64 -1.92
CA LEU A 269 -0.57 19.81 -0.61
C LEU A 269 0.42 20.52 0.32
N LYS A 270 -0.05 21.54 1.04
CA LYS A 270 0.75 22.21 2.08
C LYS A 270 1.09 21.19 3.17
N ASP A 271 2.34 21.14 3.62
CA ASP A 271 2.86 20.19 4.61
C ASP A 271 2.92 18.71 4.18
N TRP A 272 2.93 18.42 2.86
CA TRP A 272 3.03 17.06 2.32
C TRP A 272 4.28 16.29 2.83
N ASP A 273 5.39 17.00 3.02
CA ASP A 273 6.69 16.51 3.51
C ASP A 273 6.67 16.16 5.01
N LYS A 274 5.53 16.37 5.68
CA LYS A 274 5.32 16.10 7.11
C LYS A 274 4.38 14.93 7.35
N LEU A 275 3.88 14.28 6.29
CA LEU A 275 3.03 13.08 6.37
C LEU A 275 3.93 11.85 6.39
N ALA A 276 4.35 11.47 7.60
CA ALA A 276 5.20 10.32 7.84
C ALA A 276 4.51 9.31 8.75
N ASP A 277 4.67 8.05 8.42
CA ASP A 277 4.27 6.93 9.26
C ASP A 277 5.23 6.80 10.42
N SER A 278 4.69 6.57 11.62
CA SER A 278 5.48 6.46 12.84
C SER A 278 5.26 5.10 13.49
N THR A 279 6.36 4.39 13.74
CA THR A 279 6.36 3.07 14.39
C THR A 279 6.90 3.14 15.81
N SER A 280 6.65 2.12 16.63
CA SER A 280 7.12 2.07 18.02
C SER A 280 7.52 0.66 18.43
N LYS A 281 8.59 0.54 19.23
CA LYS A 281 8.98 -0.72 19.89
C LYS A 281 8.24 -1.00 21.19
N THR A 282 7.51 -0.02 21.69
CA THR A 282 6.87 -0.04 23.03
C THR A 282 5.36 -0.09 22.98
N GLY A 283 4.77 -0.22 21.79
CA GLY A 283 3.33 -0.40 21.66
C GLY A 283 2.87 -1.80 22.05
N GLU A 284 1.55 -2.00 21.95
CA GLU A 284 0.93 -3.26 22.35
C GLU A 284 1.36 -4.40 21.42
N LYS A 285 1.67 -5.55 22.03
CA LYS A 285 2.08 -6.76 21.33
C LYS A 285 0.86 -7.56 20.91
N TRP A 286 0.70 -7.79 19.62
CA TRP A 286 -0.32 -8.66 19.05
C TRP A 286 0.29 -9.96 18.55
N GLN A 287 -0.02 -11.04 19.26
CA GLN A 287 0.38 -12.40 18.91
C GLN A 287 -0.59 -12.97 17.88
N ILE A 288 -0.37 -12.65 16.61
CA ILE A 288 -1.32 -12.95 15.53
C ILE A 288 -1.61 -14.45 15.36
N TRP A 289 -0.70 -15.32 15.84
CA TRP A 289 -0.90 -16.77 15.86
C TRP A 289 -1.88 -17.27 16.93
N GLY A 290 -2.32 -16.41 17.86
CA GLY A 290 -3.28 -16.77 18.91
C GLY A 290 -4.64 -17.15 18.32
N ASP A 291 -5.14 -16.35 17.40
CA ASP A 291 -6.35 -16.59 16.62
C ASP A 291 -6.05 -16.38 15.12
N LEU A 292 -5.32 -17.32 14.53
CA LEU A 292 -5.00 -17.31 13.10
C LEU A 292 -6.00 -18.17 12.32
N ARG A 293 -6.61 -17.58 11.29
CA ARG A 293 -7.62 -18.22 10.43
C ARG A 293 -7.25 -18.13 8.96
N GLU A 294 -7.61 -19.10 8.15
CA GLU A 294 -7.37 -19.07 6.70
C GLU A 294 -8.40 -18.15 6.04
N ALA A 295 -7.93 -17.09 5.38
CA ALA A 295 -8.81 -16.08 4.77
C ALA A 295 -9.82 -16.72 3.81
N GLU A 296 -9.40 -17.72 3.04
CA GLU A 296 -10.25 -18.42 2.05
C GLU A 296 -11.36 -19.30 2.65
N ARG A 297 -11.34 -19.48 3.97
CA ARG A 297 -12.31 -20.29 4.72
C ARG A 297 -13.27 -19.46 5.58
N GLU A 298 -13.05 -18.15 5.62
CA GLU A 298 -13.91 -17.24 6.34
C GLU A 298 -15.21 -17.01 5.58
N PRO A 299 -16.34 -16.80 6.29
CA PRO A 299 -17.65 -16.73 5.65
C PRO A 299 -17.86 -15.47 4.80
N TRP A 300 -17.00 -14.47 4.94
CA TRP A 300 -16.98 -13.26 4.12
C TRP A 300 -16.11 -13.41 2.86
N TRP A 301 -15.35 -14.51 2.73
CA TRP A 301 -14.51 -14.76 1.56
C TRP A 301 -15.37 -14.86 0.30
N GLY A 302 -15.13 -13.93 -0.63
CA GLY A 302 -15.90 -13.81 -1.87
C GLY A 302 -16.63 -12.48 -2.00
N TYR A 303 -16.80 -11.72 -0.91
CA TYR A 303 -17.18 -10.32 -1.00
C TYR A 303 -16.10 -9.52 -1.75
N ALA A 304 -16.53 -8.67 -2.68
CA ALA A 304 -15.64 -7.94 -3.59
C ALA A 304 -16.03 -6.45 -3.75
N GLY A 305 -16.88 -5.95 -2.85
CA GLY A 305 -17.12 -4.52 -2.66
C GLY A 305 -16.06 -3.85 -1.78
N GLY A 306 -16.29 -2.59 -1.45
CA GLY A 306 -15.48 -1.81 -0.52
C GLY A 306 -15.71 -2.22 0.93
N TRP A 307 -14.63 -2.32 1.70
CA TRP A 307 -14.72 -2.35 3.15
C TRP A 307 -14.65 -0.91 3.63
N GLY A 308 -15.62 -0.48 4.43
CA GLY A 308 -15.70 0.89 4.93
C GLY A 308 -16.29 1.89 3.93
N GLU A 309 -16.64 3.08 4.44
CA GLU A 309 -17.29 4.10 3.64
C GLU A 309 -16.45 4.58 2.46
N VAL A 310 -17.13 5.21 1.51
CA VAL A 310 -16.47 5.84 0.36
C VAL A 310 -16.05 7.26 0.73
N GLY A 311 -14.81 7.61 0.39
CA GLY A 311 -14.27 8.95 0.59
C GLY A 311 -15.17 10.06 0.06
N GLY A 312 -15.38 11.10 0.87
CA GLY A 312 -16.28 12.22 0.55
C GLY A 312 -15.78 13.17 -0.54
N ASN A 313 -16.69 13.93 -1.15
CA ASN A 313 -16.36 15.03 -2.07
C ASN A 313 -15.70 16.18 -1.30
N PHE A 314 -14.38 16.29 -1.38
CA PHE A 314 -13.68 17.50 -0.99
C PHE A 314 -13.70 18.49 -2.15
N ALA A 315 -14.51 19.54 -2.04
CA ALA A 315 -14.32 20.73 -2.86
C ALA A 315 -13.06 21.47 -2.40
N VAL A 316 -11.87 20.91 -2.66
CA VAL A 316 -10.62 21.68 -2.53
C VAL A 316 -10.52 22.56 -3.76
N ASN A 317 -10.80 23.85 -3.60
CA ASN A 317 -10.64 24.81 -4.70
C ASN A 317 -9.20 24.75 -5.23
N GLY A 318 -9.05 24.37 -6.51
CA GLY A 318 -7.76 24.38 -7.22
C GLY A 318 -7.01 23.05 -7.30
N ILE A 319 -7.59 21.92 -6.87
CA ILE A 319 -7.08 20.58 -7.26
C ILE A 319 -7.73 20.13 -8.56
N ASP A 320 -6.98 19.43 -9.42
CA ASP A 320 -7.54 18.84 -10.62
C ASP A 320 -8.44 17.63 -10.28
N LYS A 321 -9.36 17.27 -11.19
CA LYS A 321 -10.33 16.19 -10.97
C LYS A 321 -9.69 14.81 -10.82
N ALA A 322 -8.50 14.57 -11.38
CA ALA A 322 -7.83 13.29 -11.24
C ALA A 322 -7.21 13.14 -9.85
N ALA A 323 -6.63 14.22 -9.32
CA ALA A 323 -6.16 14.29 -7.94
C ALA A 323 -7.31 14.17 -6.93
N GLU A 324 -8.48 14.77 -7.21
CA GLU A 324 -9.69 14.58 -6.41
C GLU A 324 -10.12 13.11 -6.37
N GLN A 325 -10.19 12.44 -7.53
CA GLN A 325 -10.55 11.02 -7.62
C GLN A 325 -9.52 10.10 -6.94
N ASP A 326 -8.22 10.39 -7.05
CA ASP A 326 -7.17 9.64 -6.37
C ASP A 326 -7.30 9.76 -4.84
N LEU A 327 -7.58 10.96 -4.33
CA LEU A 327 -7.82 11.19 -2.91
C LEU A 327 -9.05 10.43 -2.40
N GLN A 328 -10.16 10.48 -3.14
CA GLN A 328 -11.38 9.73 -2.78
C GLN A 328 -11.16 8.22 -2.77
N LYS A 329 -10.38 7.71 -3.73
CA LYS A 329 -9.98 6.32 -3.78
C LYS A 329 -9.17 5.90 -2.54
N ARG A 330 -8.26 6.77 -2.08
CA ARG A 330 -7.44 6.55 -0.87
C ARG A 330 -8.23 6.70 0.42
N GLN A 331 -9.32 7.46 0.40
CA GLN A 331 -10.26 7.61 1.51
C GLN A 331 -11.38 6.56 1.48
N THR A 332 -11.32 5.62 0.55
CA THR A 332 -12.17 4.43 0.55
C THR A 332 -11.32 3.28 1.08
N GLY A 333 -11.78 2.54 2.09
CA GLY A 333 -10.99 1.45 2.66
C GLY A 333 -10.52 0.44 1.60
N PRO A 334 -9.28 -0.07 1.68
CA PRO A 334 -8.71 -0.92 0.64
C PRO A 334 -9.50 -2.22 0.49
N ALA A 335 -9.52 -2.76 -0.73
CA ALA A 335 -10.06 -4.11 -0.92
C ALA A 335 -9.21 -5.12 -0.12
N GLY A 336 -9.86 -5.95 0.69
CA GLY A 336 -9.21 -6.98 1.48
C GLY A 336 -8.78 -8.23 0.69
N PRO A 337 -8.51 -9.34 1.40
CA PRO A 337 -8.28 -10.65 0.79
C PRO A 337 -9.42 -11.02 -0.16
N SER A 338 -9.10 -11.39 -1.39
CA SER A 338 -10.12 -11.71 -2.39
C SER A 338 -9.57 -12.60 -3.51
N LYS A 339 -10.44 -13.46 -4.07
CA LYS A 339 -10.16 -14.27 -5.26
C LYS A 339 -9.73 -13.44 -6.48
N HIS A 340 -10.12 -12.16 -6.52
CA HIS A 340 -9.79 -11.23 -7.62
C HIS A 340 -8.38 -10.64 -7.52
N LYS A 341 -7.65 -10.90 -6.42
CA LYS A 341 -6.31 -10.37 -6.16
C LYS A 341 -5.19 -11.40 -6.22
N ASN A 342 -5.50 -12.66 -6.55
CA ASN A 342 -4.52 -13.74 -6.46
C ASN A 342 -3.23 -13.49 -7.25
N ASP A 343 -3.31 -12.89 -8.46
CA ASP A 343 -2.12 -12.59 -9.27
C ASP A 343 -1.31 -11.42 -8.71
N GLN A 344 -1.99 -10.40 -8.19
CA GLN A 344 -1.37 -9.28 -7.48
C GLN A 344 -0.61 -9.81 -6.25
N ILE A 345 -1.30 -10.56 -5.38
CA ILE A 345 -0.72 -11.12 -4.16
C ILE A 345 0.42 -12.08 -4.47
N ARG A 346 0.33 -12.86 -5.55
CA ARG A 346 1.42 -13.73 -6.00
C ARG A 346 2.68 -12.94 -6.36
N THR A 347 2.51 -11.82 -7.08
CA THR A 347 3.63 -10.95 -7.48
C THR A 347 4.27 -10.30 -6.24
N GLU A 348 3.46 -9.72 -5.37
CA GLU A 348 3.93 -8.98 -4.19
C GLU A 348 4.58 -9.89 -3.14
N ALA A 349 4.03 -11.08 -2.91
CA ALA A 349 4.51 -12.03 -1.89
C ALA A 349 5.99 -12.43 -2.08
N PHE A 350 6.51 -12.33 -3.30
CA PHE A 350 7.89 -12.63 -3.64
C PHE A 350 8.63 -11.44 -4.26
N THR A 351 8.24 -10.22 -3.90
CA THR A 351 8.98 -9.01 -4.28
C THR A 351 10.45 -9.11 -3.86
N ASP A 352 11.32 -8.53 -4.68
CA ASP A 352 12.75 -8.33 -4.38
C ASP A 352 13.07 -6.86 -4.07
N GLN A 353 12.05 -5.99 -4.01
CA GLN A 353 12.23 -4.56 -3.76
C GLN A 353 12.81 -4.32 -2.36
N PRO A 354 13.95 -3.65 -2.19
CA PRO A 354 14.50 -3.39 -0.87
C PRO A 354 13.65 -2.37 -0.09
N CYS A 355 13.51 -2.57 1.22
CA CYS A 355 12.80 -1.61 2.05
C CYS A 355 13.51 -0.26 2.13
N GLN A 356 12.71 0.81 2.08
CA GLN A 356 13.19 2.16 2.31
C GLN A 356 13.83 2.29 3.70
N ALA A 357 14.88 3.12 3.78
CA ALA A 357 15.46 3.50 5.05
C ALA A 357 14.50 4.46 5.78
N PRO A 358 14.33 4.31 7.11
CA PRO A 358 13.75 5.33 7.96
C PRO A 358 14.39 6.71 7.76
N GLU A 359 13.63 7.76 8.05
CA GLU A 359 14.19 9.11 8.15
C GLU A 359 15.35 9.16 9.15
N GLY A 360 16.47 9.74 8.73
CA GLY A 360 17.65 9.94 9.59
C GLY A 360 18.59 8.74 9.70
N GLU A 361 18.26 7.59 9.08
CA GLU A 361 19.18 6.45 9.01
C GLU A 361 20.11 6.59 7.79
N GLN A 362 21.32 7.11 8.01
CA GLN A 362 22.40 6.98 7.03
C GLN A 362 22.77 5.49 6.93
N ALA A 363 22.65 4.92 5.73
CA ALA A 363 23.01 3.53 5.47
C ALA A 363 24.44 3.23 5.98
N LYS A 364 24.54 2.34 6.96
CA LYS A 364 25.83 1.75 7.35
C LYS A 364 26.35 0.95 6.15
N PRO A 365 27.59 1.17 5.69
CA PRO A 365 28.17 0.32 4.65
C PRO A 365 28.23 -1.11 5.20
N SER A 366 27.66 -2.05 4.47
CA SER A 366 27.84 -3.47 4.75
C SER A 366 29.32 -3.79 4.54
N GLU A 367 30.06 -4.03 5.62
CA GLU A 367 31.42 -4.56 5.54
C GLU A 367 31.35 -6.01 5.07
N SER A 368 31.82 -6.25 3.85
CA SER A 368 32.31 -7.57 3.44
C SER A 368 33.35 -7.41 2.33
N GLY A 369 34.61 -7.73 2.65
CA GLY A 369 35.60 -8.26 1.71
C GLY A 369 36.53 -7.29 0.97
N THR A 370 37.77 -7.23 1.45
CA THR A 370 39.01 -6.59 0.90
C THR A 370 39.32 -6.99 -0.57
N PRO A 371 40.07 -6.18 -1.35
CA PRO A 371 39.85 -5.93 -2.77
C PRO A 371 40.82 -6.66 -3.70
N SER A 372 40.48 -6.74 -4.99
CA SER A 372 41.47 -6.90 -6.06
C SER A 372 41.22 -5.86 -7.16
N ALA A 373 42.22 -5.02 -7.35
CA ALA A 373 42.26 -3.88 -8.24
C ALA A 373 42.43 -4.27 -9.72
N THR A 374 41.82 -3.51 -10.63
CA THR A 374 42.47 -2.81 -11.77
C THR A 374 41.41 -1.91 -12.44
N PRO A 375 41.72 -0.65 -12.81
CA PRO A 375 40.73 0.39 -13.04
C PRO A 375 40.22 0.39 -14.49
N ALA A 376 38.89 0.41 -14.64
CA ALA A 376 38.21 0.88 -15.84
C ALA A 376 37.72 2.33 -15.58
N PRO A 377 37.58 3.18 -16.61
CA PRO A 377 37.46 4.63 -16.44
C PRO A 377 36.22 4.98 -15.62
N GLU A 378 36.39 5.88 -14.64
CA GLU A 378 35.29 6.46 -13.87
C GLU A 378 34.19 6.96 -14.82
N GLU A 379 33.05 6.28 -14.84
CA GLU A 379 31.78 6.96 -15.05
C GLU A 379 31.47 7.70 -13.74
N PRO A 380 31.40 9.03 -13.72
CA PRO A 380 30.99 9.76 -12.52
C PRO A 380 29.58 9.35 -12.12
N ALA A 381 29.34 9.22 -10.82
CA ALA A 381 28.04 8.83 -10.27
C ALA A 381 26.95 9.84 -10.63
N THR A 382 25.91 9.37 -11.32
CA THR A 382 24.69 10.15 -11.55
C THR A 382 24.06 10.54 -10.21
N GLY A 383 23.61 11.80 -10.08
CA GLY A 383 22.94 12.29 -8.86
C GLY A 383 23.82 12.99 -7.82
N GLN A 384 25.14 13.12 -8.03
CA GLN A 384 25.96 14.02 -7.19
C GLN A 384 25.58 15.48 -7.44
N LYS A 385 25.55 16.32 -6.39
CA LYS A 385 25.32 17.77 -6.48
C LYS A 385 26.54 18.51 -7.06
N THR A 386 26.90 18.17 -8.29
CA THR A 386 28.05 18.70 -9.03
C THR A 386 27.61 19.11 -10.44
N LYS A 387 28.45 19.91 -11.10
CA LYS A 387 28.24 20.32 -12.50
C LYS A 387 28.21 19.10 -13.42
N GLU A 388 29.06 18.12 -13.14
CA GLU A 388 29.17 16.86 -13.86
C GLU A 388 27.89 16.04 -13.70
N GLY A 389 27.33 15.96 -12.48
CA GLY A 389 26.06 15.28 -12.22
C GLY A 389 24.89 15.92 -12.98
N ALA A 390 24.84 17.26 -13.06
CA ALA A 390 23.82 17.98 -13.82
C ALA A 390 23.92 17.69 -15.32
N ILE A 391 25.14 17.71 -15.85
CA ILE A 391 25.44 17.41 -17.25
C ILE A 391 25.02 15.98 -17.61
N GLN A 392 25.41 14.99 -16.80
CA GLN A 392 25.07 13.59 -17.04
C GLN A 392 23.56 13.35 -17.03
N ARG A 393 22.86 13.93 -16.07
CA ARG A 393 21.41 13.78 -15.94
C ARG A 393 20.67 14.46 -17.08
N TYR A 394 21.15 15.60 -17.56
CA TYR A 394 20.61 16.22 -18.77
C TYR A 394 20.88 15.39 -20.04
N GLN A 395 22.09 14.82 -20.17
CA GLN A 395 22.41 13.88 -21.25
C GLN A 395 21.50 12.63 -21.21
N GLN A 396 21.14 12.14 -20.02
CA GLN A 396 20.19 11.03 -19.87
C GLN A 396 18.82 11.40 -20.44
N ALA A 397 18.29 12.59 -20.13
CA ALA A 397 17.03 13.06 -20.69
C ALA A 397 17.09 13.18 -22.22
N LEU A 398 18.16 13.78 -22.77
CA LEU A 398 18.30 13.93 -24.21
C LEU A 398 18.41 12.59 -24.95
N ARG A 399 19.16 11.63 -24.38
CA ARG A 399 19.29 10.28 -24.95
C ARG A 399 17.99 9.50 -24.85
N ALA A 400 17.24 9.65 -23.75
CA ALA A 400 15.91 9.09 -23.59
C ALA A 400 14.94 9.65 -24.64
N LEU A 401 14.97 10.97 -24.89
CA LEU A 401 14.18 11.61 -25.95
C LEU A 401 14.53 11.04 -27.34
N GLY A 402 15.84 10.88 -27.64
CA GLY A 402 16.29 10.26 -28.89
C GLY A 402 15.87 8.79 -29.07
N LYS A 403 15.66 8.06 -27.96
CA LYS A 403 15.19 6.66 -27.92
C LYS A 403 13.67 6.52 -27.78
N GLN A 404 12.95 7.65 -27.70
CA GLN A 404 11.53 7.71 -27.38
C GLN A 404 11.14 7.07 -26.04
N ASP A 405 12.05 7.07 -25.08
CA ASP A 405 11.78 6.67 -23.70
C ASP A 405 11.13 7.85 -22.94
N MET A 406 9.83 8.01 -23.15
CA MET A 406 9.06 9.12 -22.58
C MET A 406 8.99 9.05 -21.06
N ALA A 407 9.05 7.86 -20.46
CA ALA A 407 9.03 7.70 -19.01
C ALA A 407 10.26 8.38 -18.38
N THR A 408 11.45 8.10 -18.90
CA THR A 408 12.69 8.69 -18.41
C THR A 408 12.77 10.20 -18.69
N VAL A 409 12.33 10.67 -19.87
CA VAL A 409 12.31 12.12 -20.16
C VAL A 409 11.36 12.84 -19.21
N CYS A 410 10.17 12.27 -18.99
CA CYS A 410 9.15 12.84 -18.12
C CYS A 410 9.55 12.83 -16.64
N GLU A 411 10.26 11.80 -16.19
CA GLU A 411 10.86 11.78 -14.85
C GLU A 411 11.80 12.97 -14.65
N ILE A 412 12.70 13.22 -15.61
CA ILE A 412 13.74 14.24 -15.50
C ILE A 412 13.19 15.65 -15.72
N ALA A 413 12.18 15.81 -16.57
CA ALA A 413 11.56 17.09 -16.90
C ALA A 413 10.26 17.39 -16.13
N ALA A 414 9.87 16.52 -15.18
CA ALA A 414 8.63 16.68 -14.42
C ALA A 414 8.44 18.09 -13.84
N PRO A 415 9.47 18.74 -13.24
CA PRO A 415 9.30 20.09 -12.72
C PRO A 415 9.01 21.14 -13.80
N ALA A 416 9.73 21.11 -14.93
CA ALA A 416 9.50 22.05 -16.04
C ALA A 416 8.10 21.89 -16.64
N MET A 417 7.62 20.64 -16.80
CA MET A 417 6.29 20.36 -17.34
C MET A 417 5.17 20.87 -16.45
N LYS A 418 5.36 20.83 -15.13
CA LYS A 418 4.40 21.36 -14.16
C LYS A 418 4.31 22.89 -14.21
N SER A 419 5.43 23.57 -14.42
CA SER A 419 5.48 25.04 -14.55
C SER A 419 4.89 25.54 -15.87
N ALA A 420 4.97 24.75 -16.95
CA ALA A 420 4.57 25.18 -18.29
C ALA A 420 3.04 25.20 -18.55
N ASN A 421 2.22 24.63 -17.65
CA ASN A 421 0.75 24.57 -17.73
C ASN A 421 0.21 24.22 -19.14
N LEU A 422 0.81 23.20 -19.78
CA LEU A 422 0.47 22.81 -21.15
C LEU A 422 -0.82 21.97 -21.17
N PRO A 423 -1.69 22.13 -22.19
CA PRO A 423 -2.95 21.39 -22.30
C PRO A 423 -2.76 19.95 -22.82
N MET A 424 -1.61 19.34 -22.56
CA MET A 424 -1.24 18.00 -23.01
C MET A 424 -0.34 17.30 -21.99
N THR A 425 -0.38 15.97 -21.98
CA THR A 425 0.43 15.17 -21.05
C THR A 425 1.91 15.25 -21.37
N CYS A 426 2.77 14.92 -20.40
CA CYS A 426 4.21 14.94 -20.61
C CYS A 426 4.68 14.03 -21.77
N PRO A 427 4.22 12.77 -21.89
CA PRO A 427 4.57 11.93 -23.04
C PRO A 427 4.13 12.53 -24.37
N GLU A 428 2.93 13.13 -24.45
CA GLU A 428 2.45 13.79 -25.67
C GLU A 428 3.31 15.00 -26.03
N ALA A 429 3.66 15.84 -25.07
CA ALA A 429 4.50 17.01 -25.27
C ALA A 429 5.88 16.62 -25.82
N PHE A 430 6.56 15.67 -25.19
CA PHE A 430 7.88 15.22 -25.67
C PHE A 430 7.81 14.38 -26.95
N GLN A 431 6.70 13.72 -27.22
CA GLN A 431 6.47 13.07 -28.51
C GLN A 431 6.27 14.11 -29.64
N VAL A 432 5.63 15.24 -29.36
CA VAL A 432 5.55 16.39 -30.29
C VAL A 432 6.95 16.99 -30.50
N THR A 433 7.70 17.25 -29.43
CA THR A 433 9.09 17.75 -29.52
C THR A 433 9.96 16.81 -30.35
N TYR A 434 9.90 15.50 -30.11
CA TYR A 434 10.61 14.50 -30.91
C TYR A 434 10.21 14.56 -32.39
N SER A 435 8.91 14.72 -32.68
CA SER A 435 8.37 14.79 -34.04
C SER A 435 8.75 16.08 -34.79
N MET A 436 9.04 17.16 -34.08
CA MET A 436 9.52 18.42 -34.67
C MET A 436 11.00 18.39 -35.07
N LEU A 437 11.80 17.52 -34.45
CA LEU A 437 13.23 17.38 -34.77
C LEU A 437 13.42 16.69 -36.13
N ALA A 438 14.41 17.14 -36.91
CA ALA A 438 14.82 16.47 -38.14
C ALA A 438 15.41 15.07 -37.85
N PRO A 439 15.29 14.08 -38.76
CA PRO A 439 15.77 12.71 -38.53
C PRO A 439 17.22 12.62 -38.07
N ALA A 440 18.12 13.41 -38.67
CA ALA A 440 19.54 13.47 -38.28
C ALA A 440 19.74 13.95 -36.83
N LYS A 441 18.88 14.86 -36.33
CA LYS A 441 18.94 15.36 -34.95
C LYS A 441 18.38 14.33 -33.96
N ARG A 442 17.31 13.61 -34.31
CA ARG A 442 16.78 12.50 -33.50
C ARG A 442 17.82 11.39 -33.31
N GLN A 443 18.52 11.04 -34.39
CA GLN A 443 19.61 10.06 -34.32
C GLN A 443 20.80 10.60 -33.49
N ALA A 444 21.14 11.88 -33.63
CA ALA A 444 22.20 12.51 -32.84
C ALA A 444 21.89 12.53 -31.33
N LEU A 445 20.62 12.68 -30.94
CA LEU A 445 20.21 12.66 -29.53
C LEU A 445 20.55 11.35 -28.80
N GLN A 446 20.52 10.22 -29.50
CA GLN A 446 20.78 8.91 -28.89
C GLN A 446 22.21 8.76 -28.33
N THR A 447 23.15 9.55 -28.84
CA THR A 447 24.57 9.53 -28.43
C THR A 447 25.10 10.90 -28.01
N VAL A 448 24.22 11.90 -27.84
CA VAL A 448 24.61 13.29 -27.56
C VAL A 448 25.41 13.41 -26.26
N THR A 449 26.37 14.33 -26.29
CA THR A 449 27.14 14.77 -25.12
C THR A 449 27.00 16.27 -24.91
N VAL A 450 27.39 16.76 -23.73
CA VAL A 450 27.36 18.19 -23.40
C VAL A 450 28.78 18.65 -23.14
N ASP A 451 29.16 19.77 -23.76
CA ASP A 451 30.43 20.46 -23.53
C ASP A 451 30.41 21.16 -22.17
N PRO A 452 31.17 20.68 -21.16
CA PRO A 452 31.15 21.28 -19.82
C PRO A 452 31.64 22.73 -19.81
N ALA A 453 32.47 23.14 -20.78
CA ALA A 453 32.98 24.51 -20.85
C ALA A 453 31.89 25.54 -21.19
N LYS A 454 30.78 25.10 -21.79
CA LYS A 454 29.66 25.96 -22.20
C LYS A 454 28.50 25.98 -21.20
N VAL A 455 28.56 25.16 -20.14
CA VAL A 455 27.57 25.11 -19.06
C VAL A 455 27.84 26.22 -18.05
N ARG A 456 26.84 27.07 -17.80
CA ARG A 456 26.94 28.23 -16.91
C ARG A 456 26.38 27.91 -15.53
N SER A 457 27.11 28.24 -14.47
CA SER A 457 26.64 28.10 -13.09
C SER A 457 25.89 29.35 -12.63
N LYS A 458 24.72 29.20 -12.00
CA LYS A 458 24.01 30.28 -11.32
C LYS A 458 24.42 30.37 -9.84
N PRO A 459 24.34 31.55 -9.20
CA PRO A 459 24.62 31.71 -7.77
C PRO A 459 23.74 30.85 -6.84
N SER A 460 22.55 30.44 -7.32
CA SER A 460 21.62 29.53 -6.62
C SER A 460 22.08 28.07 -6.62
N GLY A 461 23.16 27.73 -7.32
CA GLY A 461 23.67 26.36 -7.45
C GLY A 461 23.03 25.56 -8.60
N GLU A 462 22.26 26.21 -9.48
CA GLU A 462 21.72 25.66 -10.72
C GLU A 462 22.72 25.76 -11.88
N PHE A 463 22.49 24.99 -12.95
CA PHE A 463 23.31 25.03 -14.16
C PHE A 463 22.46 25.26 -15.41
N GLU A 464 22.81 26.27 -16.20
CA GLU A 464 22.20 26.51 -17.52
C GLU A 464 23.02 25.81 -18.61
N ILE A 465 22.32 25.04 -19.45
CA ILE A 465 22.90 24.28 -20.54
C ILE A 465 22.26 24.76 -21.85
N PRO A 466 22.95 25.64 -22.62
CA PRO A 466 22.42 26.11 -23.90
C PRO A 466 22.47 24.99 -24.95
N SER A 467 21.56 24.99 -25.92
CA SER A 467 21.58 24.02 -27.05
C SER A 467 22.93 24.00 -27.81
N THR A 468 23.69 25.11 -27.79
CA THR A 468 25.03 25.20 -28.39
C THR A 468 26.12 24.46 -27.60
N ALA A 469 25.82 23.98 -26.39
CA ALA A 469 26.66 23.08 -25.60
C ALA A 469 26.51 21.61 -26.03
N LEU A 470 25.48 21.26 -26.82
CA LEU A 470 25.28 19.89 -27.28
C LEU A 470 26.29 19.51 -28.36
N GLN A 471 26.97 18.39 -28.14
CA GLN A 471 27.95 17.79 -29.05
C GLN A 471 27.40 16.45 -29.56
N GLY A 472 27.45 16.24 -30.86
CA GLY A 472 26.96 15.03 -31.51
C GLY A 472 27.12 15.08 -33.03
N SER A 473 26.56 14.09 -33.72
CA SER A 473 26.62 13.98 -35.18
C SER A 473 25.80 15.06 -35.92
N ALA A 474 24.96 15.82 -35.21
CA ALA A 474 24.22 16.98 -35.72
C ALA A 474 24.32 18.17 -34.76
N LYS A 475 24.25 19.39 -35.30
CA LYS A 475 24.20 20.62 -34.50
C LYS A 475 22.75 20.94 -34.08
N PHE A 476 22.58 21.40 -32.85
CA PHE A 476 21.31 21.87 -32.30
C PHE A 476 21.33 23.41 -32.19
N ALA A 477 20.27 24.03 -32.68
CA ALA A 477 19.99 25.45 -32.54
C ALA A 477 19.10 25.68 -31.31
N GLU A 478 19.03 26.92 -30.83
CA GLU A 478 18.16 27.29 -29.72
C GLU A 478 16.68 27.02 -30.00
N SER A 479 16.25 27.14 -31.26
CA SER A 479 14.88 26.80 -31.68
C SER A 479 14.56 25.29 -31.61
N ASP A 480 15.55 24.41 -31.44
CA ASP A 480 15.31 22.97 -31.34
C ASP A 480 14.97 22.54 -29.91
N LEU A 481 15.76 23.00 -28.92
CA LEU A 481 15.67 22.51 -27.52
C LEU A 481 15.86 23.62 -26.47
N GLY A 482 16.03 24.88 -26.89
CA GLY A 482 16.20 26.02 -25.98
C GLY A 482 17.50 26.00 -25.16
N THR A 483 17.54 26.80 -24.11
CA THR A 483 18.55 26.73 -23.06
C THR A 483 17.89 26.14 -21.83
N GLN A 484 18.39 25.01 -21.34
CA GLN A 484 17.75 24.27 -20.25
C GLN A 484 18.41 24.59 -18.90
N THR A 485 17.60 24.83 -17.88
CA THR A 485 18.07 24.94 -16.48
C THR A 485 17.98 23.60 -15.76
N MET A 486 19.13 23.14 -15.24
CA MET A 486 19.24 21.98 -14.36
C MET A 486 19.29 22.42 -12.90
N THR A 487 18.36 21.91 -12.11
CA THR A 487 18.23 22.21 -10.67
C THR A 487 18.38 20.95 -9.84
N TYR A 488 19.14 21.03 -8.75
CA TYR A 488 19.33 19.91 -7.84
C TYR A 488 18.20 19.85 -6.81
N LEU A 489 17.35 18.85 -6.93
CA LEU A 489 16.19 18.64 -6.06
C LEU A 489 16.26 17.20 -5.55
N ASN A 490 16.04 17.00 -4.25
CA ASN A 490 15.84 15.67 -3.67
C ASN A 490 16.91 14.63 -4.02
N GLY A 491 18.18 15.05 -4.04
CA GLY A 491 19.30 14.14 -4.31
C GLY A 491 19.57 13.86 -5.80
N ASN A 492 18.89 14.54 -6.72
CA ASN A 492 19.08 14.36 -8.16
C ASN A 492 18.93 15.68 -8.94
N TRP A 493 19.27 15.65 -10.23
CA TRP A 493 19.14 16.81 -11.12
C TRP A 493 17.89 16.70 -11.99
N PHE A 494 17.17 17.81 -12.13
CA PHE A 494 15.95 17.89 -12.93
C PHE A 494 15.99 19.10 -13.87
N ILE A 495 15.29 18.99 -15.00
CA ILE A 495 15.01 20.11 -15.89
C ILE A 495 13.85 20.90 -15.30
N THR A 496 14.05 22.20 -15.07
CA THR A 496 13.07 23.08 -14.39
C THR A 496 12.73 24.32 -15.20
N ASP A 497 12.95 24.30 -16.52
CA ASP A 497 13.23 25.48 -17.34
C ASP A 497 12.39 26.76 -17.08
N ASN A 498 13.08 27.90 -17.30
CA ASN A 498 12.83 29.27 -16.79
C ASN A 498 11.40 29.83 -16.86
#